data_AF-A0A935KR60-F1
#
_entry.id   AF-A0A935KR60-F1
#
_cell.length_a   1.000
_cell.length_b   1.000
_cell.length_c   1.000
_cell.angle_alpha   90.00
_cell.angle_beta   90.00
_cell.angle_gamma   90.00
#
_symmetry.space_group_name_H-M   'P 1'
#
loop_
_entity.id
_entity.type
_entity.pdbx_description
1 polymer ?
#
loop_
_entity_poly.entity_id
_entity_poly.type
_entity_poly.pdbx_seq_one_letter_code
_entity_poly.pdbx_strand_id
1 'polypeptide(L)' 'MREQKKSRKRKALLKGSEKRVLAKKDKVEAETELKKTVALLDRAAAKGIIHRNKAANKKSKLTKKVNKLS' A
#
# COMPACT_ATOMS: atom_id res chain seq x y z
N MET A 1 -2.20 -25.45 4.35
CA MET A 1 -2.12 -24.87 2.97
C MET A 1 -3.02 -23.65 2.70
N ARG A 2 -4.30 -23.60 3.13
CA ARG A 2 -5.24 -22.51 2.77
C ARG A 2 -4.82 -21.12 3.28
N GLU A 3 -4.36 -21.00 4.52
CA GLU A 3 -3.97 -19.71 5.11
C GLU A 3 -2.71 -19.10 4.49
N GLN A 4 -1.72 -19.93 4.15
CA GLN A 4 -0.53 -19.47 3.43
C GLN A 4 -0.89 -18.91 2.04
N LYS A 5 -1.80 -19.57 1.31
CA LYS A 5 -2.30 -19.08 0.01
C LYS A 5 -3.02 -17.73 0.16
N LYS A 6 -3.86 -17.56 1.19
CA LYS A 6 -4.55 -16.28 1.49
C LYS A 6 -3.56 -15.16 1.84
N SER A 7 -2.56 -15.46 2.69
CA SER A 7 -1.52 -14.49 3.06
C SER A 7 -0.67 -14.06 1.86
N ARG A 8 -0.27 -15.01 1.00
CA ARG A 8 0.45 -14.73 -0.26
C ARG A 8 -0.36 -13.83 -1.18
N LYS A 9 -1.65 -14.14 -1.40
CA LYS A 9 -2.57 -13.29 -2.20
C LYS A 9 -2.67 -11.87 -1.65
N ARG A 10 -2.86 -11.69 -0.34
CA ARG A 10 -2.93 -10.37 0.31
C ARG A 10 -1.63 -9.58 0.15
N LYS A 11 -0.48 -10.23 0.31
CA LYS A 11 0.85 -9.61 0.08
C LYS A 11 1.05 -9.20 -1.39
N ALA A 12 0.58 -10.01 -2.34
CA ALA A 12 0.63 -9.68 -3.76
C ALA A 12 -0.25 -8.46 -4.10
N LEU A 13 -1.47 -8.41 -3.55
CA LEU A 13 -2.38 -7.27 -3.70
C LEU A 13 -1.76 -5.97 -3.16
N LEU A 14 -1.14 -6.01 -1.99
CA LEU A 14 -0.43 -4.85 -1.42
C LEU A 14 0.67 -4.33 -2.35
N LYS A 15 1.52 -5.24 -2.86
CA LYS A 15 2.58 -4.88 -3.81
C LYS A 15 1.99 -4.28 -5.10
N GLY A 16 0.86 -4.82 -5.59
CA GLY A 16 0.18 -4.29 -6.76
C GLY A 16 -0.39 -2.88 -6.54
N SER A 17 -1.04 -2.64 -5.40
CA SER A 17 -1.55 -1.32 -5.04
C SER A 17 -0.42 -0.28 -4.87
N GLU A 18 0.70 -0.68 -4.24
CA GLU A 18 1.90 0.17 -4.16
C GLU A 18 2.41 0.57 -5.56
N LYS A 19 2.47 -0.38 -6.50
CA LYS A 19 2.87 -0.09 -7.89
C LYS A 19 1.88 0.83 -8.61
N ARG A 20 0.58 0.67 -8.37
CA ARG A 20 -0.46 1.53 -8.98
C ARG A 20 -0.30 2.99 -8.57
N VAL A 21 -0.07 3.26 -7.28
CA VAL A 21 0.21 4.63 -6.80
C VAL A 21 1.45 5.21 -7.49
N LEU A 22 2.50 4.40 -7.69
CA LEU A 22 3.74 4.84 -8.33
C LEU A 22 3.63 5.05 -9.85
N ALA A 23 2.65 4.43 -10.51
CA ALA A 23 2.46 4.54 -11.94
C ALA A 23 1.65 5.78 -12.33
N LYS A 24 0.91 6.37 -11.39
CA LYS A 24 0.13 7.58 -11.62
C LYS A 24 1.06 8.79 -11.72
N LYS A 25 0.86 9.60 -12.77
CA LYS A 25 1.58 10.86 -13.00
C LYS A 25 0.80 12.06 -12.46
N ASP A 26 -0.53 11.97 -12.46
CA ASP A 26 -1.41 13.02 -11.96
C ASP A 26 -1.58 12.93 -10.45
N LYS A 27 -1.38 14.06 -9.78
CA LYS A 27 -1.43 14.18 -8.32
C LYS A 27 -2.79 13.77 -7.74
N VAL A 28 -3.89 14.22 -8.37
CA VAL A 28 -5.26 13.95 -7.90
C VAL A 28 -5.59 12.45 -7.94
N GLU A 29 -5.19 11.78 -9.03
CA GLU A 29 -5.37 10.33 -9.14
C GLU A 29 -4.47 9.56 -8.17
N ALA A 30 -3.23 10.03 -8.01
CA ALA A 30 -2.27 9.43 -7.09
C ALA A 30 -2.73 9.52 -5.63
N GLU A 31 -3.33 10.64 -5.21
CA GLU A 31 -3.91 10.82 -3.87
C GLU A 31 -5.09 9.88 -3.62
N THR A 32 -5.96 9.71 -4.61
CA THR A 32 -7.12 8.82 -4.51
C THR A 32 -6.67 7.37 -4.35
N GLU A 33 -5.68 6.94 -5.13
CA GLU A 33 -5.12 5.59 -5.04
C GLU A 33 -4.26 5.40 -3.78
N LEU A 34 -3.61 6.46 -3.30
CA LEU A 34 -2.87 6.48 -2.04
C LEU A 34 -3.81 6.19 -0.87
N LYS A 35 -4.96 6.87 -0.78
CA LYS A 35 -5.96 6.63 0.28
C LYS A 35 -6.41 5.17 0.34
N LYS A 36 -6.70 4.56 -0.81
CA LYS A 36 -7.04 3.12 -0.90
C LYS A 36 -5.89 2.24 -0.42
N THR A 37 -4.67 2.55 -0.83
CA THR A 37 -3.46 1.77 -0.49
C THR A 37 -3.14 1.86 1.01
N VAL A 38 -3.31 3.03 1.62
CA VAL A 38 -3.16 3.24 3.07
C VAL A 38 -4.12 2.36 3.85
N ALA A 39 -5.41 2.34 3.47
CA ALA A 39 -6.41 1.50 4.12
C ALA A 39 -6.12 -0.01 3.99
N LEU A 40 -5.50 -0.45 2.90
CA LEU A 40 -5.05 -1.83 2.73
C LEU A 40 -3.83 -2.16 3.61
N LEU A 41 -2.86 -1.24 3.72
CA LEU A 41 -1.69 -1.40 4.58
C LEU A 41 -2.10 -1.54 6.04
N ASP A 42 -3.05 -0.73 6.51
CA ASP A 42 -3.55 -0.79 7.88
C ASP A 42 -4.28 -2.08 8.18
N ARG A 43 -5.17 -2.52 7.28
CA ARG A 43 -5.84 -3.81 7.40
C ARG A 43 -4.85 -4.98 7.42
N ALA A 44 -3.75 -4.88 6.67
CA ALA A 44 -2.73 -5.92 6.65
C ALA A 44 -1.86 -5.92 7.92
N ALA A 45 -1.60 -4.74 8.50
CA ALA A 45 -0.90 -4.61 9.77
C ALA A 45 -1.75 -5.12 10.95
N ALA A 46 -3.03 -4.76 10.99
CA ALA A 46 -3.98 -5.23 12.00
C ALA A 46 -4.12 -6.76 11.99
N LYS A 47 -4.05 -7.39 10.81
CA LYS A 47 -4.09 -8.85 10.65
C LYS A 47 -2.74 -9.55 10.87
N GLY A 48 -1.69 -8.82 11.28
CA GLY A 48 -0.35 -9.37 11.50
C GLY A 48 0.39 -9.87 10.24
N ILE A 49 -0.09 -9.51 9.04
CA ILE A 49 0.51 -9.96 7.77
C ILE A 49 1.81 -9.20 7.48
N ILE A 50 1.85 -7.93 7.88
CA ILE A 50 3.02 -7.06 7.85
C ILE A 50 3.21 -6.42 9.21
N HIS A 51 4.46 -6.15 9.58
CA HIS A 51 4.75 -5.45 10.82
C HIS A 51 4.24 -4.00 10.77
N ARG A 52 3.82 -3.45 11.91
CA ARG A 52 3.27 -2.09 12.07
C ARG A 52 4.24 -1.04 11.51
N ASN A 53 5.52 -1.16 11.87
CA ASN A 53 6.59 -0.27 11.37
C ASN A 53 6.78 -0.39 9.85
N LYS A 54 6.60 -1.59 9.29
CA LYS A 54 6.70 -1.78 7.83
C LYS A 54 5.54 -1.12 7.10
N ALA A 55 4.33 -1.16 7.66
CA ALA A 55 3.19 -0.42 7.14
C ALA A 55 3.44 1.10 7.21
N ALA A 56 3.87 1.62 8.36
CA ALA A 56 4.19 3.04 8.55
C ALA A 56 5.28 3.53 7.57
N ASN A 57 6.37 2.77 7.42
CA ASN A 57 7.46 3.10 6.49
C ASN A 57 6.96 3.17 5.04
N LYS A 58 6.07 2.25 4.63
CA LYS A 58 5.48 2.26 3.28
C LYS A 58 4.57 3.46 3.06
N LYS A 59 3.71 3.79 4.04
CA LYS A 59 2.87 5.00 3.97
C LYS A 59 3.72 6.24 3.78
N SER A 60 4.73 6.44 4.62
CA SER A 60 5.62 7.60 4.55
C SER A 60 6.29 7.72 3.17
N LYS A 61 6.83 6.61 2.63
CA LYS A 61 7.46 6.59 1.30
C LYS A 61 6.49 6.95 0.18
N LEU A 62 5.28 6.41 0.20
CA LEU A 62 4.28 6.68 -0.83
C LEU A 62 3.78 8.12 -0.76
N THR A 63 3.45 8.63 0.43
CA THR A 63 3.03 10.02 0.63
C THR A 63 4.09 11.01 0.16
N LYS A 64 5.38 10.79 0.51
CA LYS A 64 6.47 11.65 0.03
C LYS A 64 6.58 11.69 -1.49
N LYS A 65 6.34 10.56 -2.16
CA LYS A 65 6.35 10.52 -3.63
C LYS A 65 5.17 11.24 -4.25
N VAL A 66 3.97 11.05 -3.72
CA VAL A 66 2.77 11.75 -4.20
C VAL A 66 2.89 13.26 -3.98
N ASN A 67 3.40 13.69 -2.83
CA ASN A 67 3.62 15.12 -2.56
C ASN A 67 4.70 15.74 -3.46
N LYS A 68 5.62 14.94 -4.00
CA LYS A 68 6.64 15.40 -4.97
C LYS A 68 6.08 15.49 -6.40
N LEU A 69 4.94 14.86 -6.69
CA LEU A 69 4.21 15.10 -7.92
C LEU A 69 3.52 16.47 -7.74
N SER A 70 4.05 17.47 -8.43
CA SER A 70 3.47 18.82 -8.48
C SER A 70 2.14 18.79 -9.20
#